data_AF-A0AA88GJB6-F1
#
_entry.id   AF-A0AA88GJB6-F1
#
_cell.length_a   1.000
_cell.length_b   1.000
_cell.length_c   1.000
_cell.angle_alpha   90.00
_cell.angle_beta   90.00
_cell.angle_gamma   90.00
#
_symmetry.space_group_name_H-M   'P 1'
#
loop_
_entity.id
_entity.type
_entity.pdbx_description
1 polymer ?
#
loop_
_entity_poly.entity_id
_entity_poly.type
_entity_poly.pdbx_seq_one_letter_code
_entity_poly.pdbx_strand_id
1 'polypeptide(L)'
;MKRFITPSSSNARIFLSFFKIMTSPNATDLRFGTCSFSHFHNIQKQYESGCRSFHCNKLHSQSESNDDLNFGSRRSHMETKLLKVFEFGLGKNHVQALPEYFMKFHTGQHVEHHNYYRPLIARGHLVVTHGNNWFNRLLAKIGGLPKENLKGAEVTVTVDEEQGVWKRKFDGREMNSKWEIWKSRNESDESYVVESFGPFAFGFKLNPIYGKLTEEIDQNATSNKSDEIQQQEQHIIGFEHSFRKMWFFNVPVPAMLALDPSGKSVCVNSRSWYVEVNISNPLIGTICSYKGIMTAEKM
;
A
#
# COMPACT_ATOMS: atom_id res chain seq x y z
N MET A 1 17.73 5.96 -26.26
CA MET A 1 17.03 4.93 -27.06
C MET A 1 16.31 3.97 -26.12
N LYS A 2 14.97 4.05 -26.01
CA LYS A 2 14.18 3.04 -25.29
C LYS A 2 13.88 1.90 -26.27
N ARG A 3 14.41 0.69 -26.01
CA ARG A 3 14.09 -0.50 -26.81
C ARG A 3 12.65 -0.92 -26.49
N PHE A 4 11.78 -0.91 -27.49
CA PHE A 4 10.43 -1.48 -27.38
C PHE A 4 10.56 -3.00 -27.35
N ILE A 5 10.17 -3.61 -26.23
CA ILE A 5 9.99 -5.06 -26.13
C ILE A 5 8.60 -5.35 -26.71
N THR A 6 8.54 -5.97 -27.89
CA THR A 6 7.28 -6.45 -28.47
C THR A 6 6.83 -7.72 -27.74
N PRO A 7 5.57 -7.81 -27.28
CA PRO A 7 5.07 -9.03 -26.66
C PRO A 7 4.93 -10.16 -27.70
N SER A 8 5.13 -11.41 -27.27
CA SER A 8 4.98 -12.58 -28.13
C SER A 8 3.53 -12.71 -28.64
N SER A 9 3.39 -13.12 -29.90
CA SER A 9 2.14 -13.08 -30.69
C SER A 9 1.00 -13.96 -30.14
N SER A 10 1.29 -14.91 -29.25
CA SER A 10 0.32 -15.86 -28.72
C SER A 10 -0.64 -15.26 -27.68
N ASN A 11 -0.15 -14.32 -26.85
CA ASN A 11 -0.98 -13.71 -25.80
C ASN A 11 -1.92 -12.61 -26.35
N ALA A 12 -1.56 -11.95 -27.45
CA ALA A 12 -2.39 -10.92 -28.06
C ALA A 12 -3.69 -11.47 -28.67
N ARG A 13 -3.68 -12.72 -29.16
CA ARG A 13 -4.86 -13.32 -29.84
C ARG A 13 -6.00 -13.66 -28.88
N ILE A 14 -5.71 -14.17 -27.68
CA ILE A 14 -6.74 -14.50 -26.67
C ILE A 14 -7.46 -13.24 -26.18
N PHE A 15 -6.74 -12.13 -26.04
CA PHE A 15 -7.30 -10.86 -25.56
C PHE A 15 -8.12 -10.11 -26.62
N LEU A 16 -7.76 -10.18 -27.91
CA LEU A 16 -8.56 -9.61 -29.00
C LEU A 16 -9.93 -10.30 -29.12
N SER A 17 -10.01 -11.60 -28.86
CA SER A 17 -11.28 -12.33 -28.80
C SER A 17 -12.17 -11.89 -27.63
N PHE A 18 -11.57 -11.55 -26.49
CA PHE A 18 -12.29 -11.08 -25.31
C PHE A 18 -12.85 -9.65 -25.49
N PHE A 19 -12.08 -8.77 -26.15
CA PHE A 19 -12.53 -7.40 -26.45
C PHE A 19 -13.73 -7.37 -27.40
N LYS A 20 -13.81 -8.31 -28.35
CA LYS A 20 -14.94 -8.43 -29.28
C LYS A 20 -16.25 -8.87 -28.61
N ILE A 21 -16.18 -9.52 -27.44
CA ILE A 21 -17.35 -9.94 -26.65
C ILE A 21 -17.91 -8.78 -25.81
N MET A 22 -17.03 -7.87 -25.35
CA MET A 22 -17.40 -6.77 -24.46
C MET A 22 -18.07 -5.57 -25.15
N THR A 23 -18.06 -5.51 -26.49
CA THR A 23 -18.69 -4.42 -27.26
C THR A 23 -20.09 -4.76 -27.78
N SER A 24 -20.75 -5.79 -27.23
CA SER A 24 -22.11 -6.16 -27.61
C SER A 24 -23.15 -5.21 -26.97
N PRO A 25 -24.04 -4.57 -27.75
CA PRO A 25 -24.87 -3.44 -27.29
C PRO A 25 -26.07 -3.78 -26.39
N ASN A 26 -26.15 -4.98 -25.79
CA ASN A 26 -27.35 -5.45 -25.08
C ASN A 26 -27.15 -5.64 -23.57
N ALA A 27 -26.71 -4.61 -22.84
CA ALA A 27 -26.65 -4.66 -21.38
C ALA A 27 -26.98 -3.30 -20.75
N THR A 28 -28.27 -3.04 -20.50
CA THR A 28 -28.76 -1.89 -19.73
C THR A 28 -29.81 -2.34 -18.73
N ASP A 29 -29.45 -2.39 -17.44
CA ASP A 29 -30.22 -1.77 -16.33
C ASP A 29 -29.62 -2.18 -14.97
N LEU A 30 -28.89 -1.29 -14.29
CA LEU A 30 -28.57 -1.45 -12.86
C LEU A 30 -28.48 -0.07 -12.19
N ARG A 31 -29.39 0.17 -11.24
CA ARG A 31 -29.38 1.34 -10.34
C ARG A 31 -28.46 1.05 -9.14
N PHE A 32 -27.56 1.98 -8.83
CA PHE A 32 -26.67 1.90 -7.67
C PHE A 32 -27.15 2.83 -6.55
N GLY A 33 -27.30 2.27 -5.34
CA GLY A 33 -27.50 3.02 -4.10
C GLY A 33 -26.17 3.34 -3.42
N THR A 34 -26.09 4.48 -2.75
CA THR A 34 -24.90 4.95 -2.01
C THR A 34 -24.94 4.48 -0.55
N CYS A 35 -23.78 4.18 0.03
CA CYS A 35 -23.62 3.84 1.45
C CYS A 35 -22.65 4.81 2.15
N SER A 36 -22.95 5.14 3.41
CA SER A 36 -22.39 6.26 4.18
C SER A 36 -21.23 5.88 5.13
N PHE A 37 -20.47 6.90 5.54
CA PHE A 37 -19.15 6.95 6.16
C PHE A 37 -19.02 6.43 7.62
N SER A 38 -20.07 5.87 8.22
CA SER A 38 -20.10 5.51 9.66
C SER A 38 -19.38 4.20 10.04
N HIS A 39 -18.74 3.53 9.09
CA HIS A 39 -18.20 2.17 9.28
C HIS A 39 -16.79 2.10 9.90
N PHE A 40 -16.09 3.23 10.04
CA PHE A 40 -14.68 3.25 10.49
C PHE A 40 -14.52 2.99 12.01
N HIS A 41 -15.44 3.46 12.85
CA HIS A 41 -15.35 3.26 14.30
C HIS A 41 -15.61 1.81 14.77
N ASN A 42 -16.28 0.99 13.97
CA ASN A 42 -16.66 -0.37 14.40
C ASN A 42 -15.56 -1.41 14.14
N ILE A 43 -14.72 -1.21 13.12
CA ILE A 43 -13.61 -2.11 12.80
C ILE A 43 -12.52 -2.07 13.89
N GLN A 44 -12.31 -0.91 14.50
CA GLN A 44 -11.35 -0.74 15.59
C GLN A 44 -11.76 -1.53 16.85
N LYS A 45 -13.04 -1.47 17.24
CA LYS A 45 -13.56 -2.22 18.42
C LYS A 45 -13.51 -3.73 18.25
N GLN A 46 -13.70 -4.26 17.05
CA GLN A 46 -13.59 -5.72 16.81
C GLN A 46 -12.15 -6.21 16.94
N TYR A 47 -11.16 -5.41 16.53
CA TYR A 47 -9.75 -5.78 16.66
C TYR A 47 -9.20 -5.66 18.10
N GLU A 48 -9.64 -4.66 18.86
CA GLU A 48 -9.30 -4.50 20.28
C GLU A 48 -9.73 -5.71 21.13
N SER A 49 -10.79 -6.42 20.72
CA SER A 49 -11.25 -7.63 21.41
C SER A 49 -10.43 -8.90 21.13
N GLY A 50 -9.62 -8.91 20.06
CA GLY A 50 -8.84 -10.08 19.62
C GLY A 50 -7.36 -10.07 20.04
N CYS A 51 -6.78 -8.89 20.32
CA CYS A 51 -5.40 -8.76 20.76
C CYS A 51 -5.28 -8.90 22.29
N ARG A 52 -5.48 -10.13 22.82
CA ARG A 52 -5.10 -10.43 24.21
C ARG A 52 -3.58 -10.60 24.31
N SER A 53 -2.96 -9.64 24.98
CA SER A 53 -1.70 -9.74 25.73
C SER A 53 -0.47 -10.32 24.99
N PHE A 54 0.27 -9.45 24.30
CA PHE A 54 1.72 -9.62 24.19
C PHE A 54 2.37 -8.71 25.24
N HIS A 55 2.85 -9.31 26.32
CA HIS A 55 3.71 -8.62 27.29
C HIS A 55 5.04 -8.31 26.62
N CYS A 56 5.22 -7.06 26.19
CA CYS A 56 6.50 -6.55 25.74
C CYS A 56 7.38 -6.33 26.98
N ASN A 57 8.34 -7.22 27.22
CA ASN A 57 9.34 -7.02 28.26
C ASN A 57 10.15 -5.77 27.92
N LYS A 58 10.01 -4.76 28.79
CA LYS A 58 10.72 -3.48 28.75
C LYS A 58 12.22 -3.78 28.97
N LEU A 59 12.99 -3.81 27.88
CA LEU A 59 14.44 -3.83 27.94
C LEU A 59 14.90 -2.50 28.56
N HIS A 60 15.45 -2.58 29.77
CA HIS A 60 16.15 -1.47 30.41
C HIS A 60 17.31 -1.02 29.52
N SER A 61 17.25 0.22 29.03
CA SER A 61 18.39 0.90 28.43
C SER A 61 19.40 1.19 29.54
N GLN A 62 20.48 0.41 29.60
CA GLN A 62 21.67 0.76 30.37
C GLN A 62 22.39 1.90 29.67
N SER A 63 22.77 2.92 30.44
CA SER A 63 23.60 4.04 30.01
C SER A 63 25.04 3.55 29.83
N GLU A 64 25.41 3.19 28.61
CA GLU A 64 26.80 2.89 28.24
C GLU A 64 27.55 4.17 27.87
N SER A 65 28.80 4.20 28.32
CA SER A 65 29.78 5.28 28.26
C SER A 65 30.22 5.63 26.84
N ASN A 66 30.43 6.92 26.62
CA ASN A 66 31.00 7.51 25.40
C ASN A 66 32.47 7.09 25.22
N ASP A 67 32.72 6.04 24.45
CA ASP A 67 34.00 5.83 23.78
C ASP A 67 33.83 6.09 22.28
N ASP A 68 34.30 7.26 21.85
CA ASP A 68 34.33 7.75 20.47
C ASP A 68 35.30 6.93 19.61
N LEU A 69 34.91 5.72 19.24
CA LEU A 69 35.52 5.03 18.10
C LEU A 69 34.84 5.51 16.82
N ASN A 70 35.54 6.42 16.16
CA ASN A 70 35.27 7.03 14.86
C ASN A 70 35.35 5.98 13.71
N PHE A 71 34.56 4.90 13.82
CA PHE A 71 34.50 3.81 12.85
C PHE A 71 33.53 4.20 11.72
N GLY A 72 34.03 5.03 10.80
CA GLY A 72 33.63 4.99 9.39
C GLY A 72 32.14 5.14 9.10
N SER A 73 31.55 6.27 9.47
CA SER A 73 30.27 6.75 8.92
C SER A 73 30.41 7.19 7.45
N ARG A 74 30.83 6.26 6.59
CA ARG A 74 30.95 6.39 5.13
C ARG A 74 30.06 5.40 4.38
N ARG A 75 29.01 4.86 5.02
CA ARG A 75 27.86 4.40 4.24
C ARG A 75 27.07 5.63 3.86
N SER A 76 27.46 6.23 2.75
CA SER A 76 26.60 7.09 1.96
C SER A 76 25.21 6.48 1.98
N HIS A 77 24.26 7.18 2.60
CA HIS A 77 22.85 6.80 2.63
C HIS A 77 22.48 6.44 1.18
N MET A 78 22.43 5.15 0.84
CA MET A 78 22.08 4.74 -0.50
C MET A 78 20.61 5.07 -0.62
N GLU A 79 20.36 6.16 -1.33
CA GLU A 79 19.02 6.63 -1.59
C GLU A 79 18.30 5.56 -2.40
N THR A 80 17.37 4.87 -1.76
CA THR A 80 16.73 3.71 -2.36
C THR A 80 15.88 4.15 -3.55
N LYS A 81 15.74 3.30 -4.57
CA LYS A 81 14.87 3.59 -5.71
C LYS A 81 13.44 3.91 -5.26
N LEU A 82 12.94 3.19 -4.26
CA LEU A 82 11.60 3.37 -3.72
C LEU A 82 11.47 4.66 -2.91
N LEU A 83 12.50 5.08 -2.17
CA LEU A 83 12.49 6.36 -1.48
C LEU A 83 12.23 7.51 -2.48
N LYS A 84 12.89 7.49 -3.64
CA LYS A 84 12.63 8.46 -4.73
C LYS A 84 11.19 8.42 -5.21
N VAL A 85 10.58 7.24 -5.31
CA VAL A 85 9.17 7.10 -5.72
C VAL A 85 8.24 7.78 -4.72
N PHE A 86 8.45 7.54 -3.43
CA PHE A 86 7.64 8.16 -2.37
C PHE A 86 7.89 9.66 -2.25
N GLU A 87 9.14 10.11 -2.31
CA GLU A 87 9.46 11.55 -2.31
C GLU A 87 8.87 12.26 -3.52
N PHE A 88 8.87 11.63 -4.68
CA PHE A 88 8.21 12.15 -5.88
C PHE A 88 6.68 12.22 -5.71
N GLY A 89 6.05 11.17 -5.17
CA GLY A 89 4.60 11.09 -5.07
C GLY A 89 4.00 11.92 -3.94
N LEU A 90 4.63 11.93 -2.77
CA LEU A 90 4.14 12.62 -1.56
C LEU A 90 4.83 13.96 -1.32
N GLY A 91 6.05 14.15 -1.81
CA GLY A 91 6.92 15.26 -1.42
C GLY A 91 7.85 14.89 -0.26
N LYS A 92 9.09 15.37 -0.33
CA LYS A 92 10.16 15.06 0.64
C LYS A 92 9.78 15.36 2.08
N ASN A 93 9.20 16.53 2.34
CA ASN A 93 8.79 16.94 3.70
C ASN A 93 7.77 15.98 4.29
N HIS A 94 6.83 15.48 3.48
CA HIS A 94 5.81 14.54 3.94
C HIS A 94 6.38 13.15 4.21
N VAL A 95 7.32 12.69 3.37
CA VAL A 95 8.03 11.43 3.59
C VAL A 95 8.83 11.45 4.90
N GLN A 96 9.49 12.57 5.19
CA GLN A 96 10.27 12.73 6.43
C GLN A 96 9.39 12.81 7.69
N ALA A 97 8.13 13.23 7.56
CA ALA A 97 7.19 13.35 8.66
C ALA A 97 6.44 12.04 8.98
N LEU A 98 6.50 11.03 8.10
CA LEU A 98 5.85 9.74 8.32
C LEU A 98 6.62 8.88 9.35
N PRO A 99 5.95 7.98 10.09
CA PRO A 99 6.61 7.11 11.06
C PRO A 99 7.75 6.29 10.43
N GLU A 100 8.87 6.19 11.16
CA GLU A 100 10.12 5.63 10.64
C GLU A 100 9.97 4.18 10.14
N TYR A 101 9.40 3.28 10.95
CA TYR A 101 9.20 1.87 10.54
C TYR A 101 8.28 1.73 9.34
N PHE A 102 7.27 2.60 9.24
CA PHE A 102 6.36 2.63 8.11
C PHE A 102 7.13 2.98 6.84
N MET A 103 7.94 4.06 6.86
CA MET A 103 8.74 4.43 5.69
C MET A 103 9.87 3.45 5.38
N LYS A 104 10.57 2.93 6.40
CA LYS A 104 11.62 1.93 6.20
C LYS A 104 11.09 0.69 5.49
N PHE A 105 9.92 0.19 5.91
CA PHE A 105 9.27 -0.93 5.24
C PHE A 105 8.91 -0.58 3.78
N HIS A 106 8.19 0.52 3.55
CA HIS A 106 7.71 0.90 2.21
C HIS A 106 8.85 1.18 1.21
N THR A 107 10.02 1.59 1.71
CA THR A 107 11.20 1.90 0.90
C THR A 107 12.20 0.76 0.80
N GLY A 108 11.97 -0.36 1.49
CA GLY A 108 12.86 -1.52 1.54
C GLY A 108 14.11 -1.32 2.38
N GLN A 109 14.19 -0.22 3.14
CA GLN A 109 15.34 0.07 3.99
C GLN A 109 15.50 -0.97 5.10
N HIS A 110 16.76 -1.27 5.40
CA HIS A 110 17.12 -2.23 6.42
C HIS A 110 17.07 -1.62 7.82
N VAL A 111 16.73 -2.43 8.81
CA VAL A 111 16.80 -2.06 10.23
C VAL A 111 18.00 -2.78 10.86
N GLU A 112 18.73 -2.05 11.70
CA GLU A 112 19.85 -2.60 12.44
C GLU A 112 19.36 -3.49 13.60
N HIS A 113 20.00 -4.65 13.74
CA HIS A 113 19.73 -5.60 14.79
C HIS A 113 21.01 -6.38 15.10
N HIS A 114 21.60 -6.15 16.29
CA HIS A 114 22.83 -6.81 16.75
C HIS A 114 23.97 -6.78 15.70
N ASN A 115 24.31 -5.60 15.16
CA ASN A 115 25.33 -5.41 14.13
C ASN A 115 25.00 -6.01 12.74
N TYR A 116 23.78 -6.50 12.53
CA TYR A 116 23.30 -6.97 11.22
C TYR A 116 22.18 -6.07 10.69
N TYR A 117 22.18 -5.85 9.38
CA TYR A 117 21.10 -5.16 8.66
C TYR A 117 20.16 -6.19 8.07
N ARG A 118 18.89 -6.17 8.49
CA ARG A 118 17.87 -7.07 7.96
C ARG A 118 16.74 -6.29 7.29
N PRO A 119 16.19 -6.77 6.16
CA PRO A 119 15.00 -6.20 5.58
C PRO A 119 13.82 -6.38 6.54
N LEU A 120 12.91 -5.42 6.53
CA LEU A 120 11.62 -5.57 7.20
C LEU A 120 10.69 -6.42 6.35
N ILE A 121 9.90 -7.26 7.01
CA ILE A 121 8.75 -7.95 6.42
C ILE A 121 7.48 -7.36 7.02
N ALA A 122 6.40 -7.29 6.27
CA ALA A 122 5.09 -6.95 6.84
C ALA A 122 4.22 -8.18 6.85
N ARG A 123 3.57 -8.46 7.99
CA ARG A 123 2.60 -9.54 8.13
C ARG A 123 1.26 -9.01 8.61
N GLY A 124 0.17 -9.67 8.22
CA GLY A 124 -1.16 -9.26 8.63
C GLY A 124 -2.25 -10.21 8.16
N HIS A 125 -3.48 -9.91 8.59
CA HIS A 125 -4.68 -10.60 8.14
C HIS A 125 -5.60 -9.60 7.44
N LEU A 126 -5.84 -9.81 6.14
CA LEU A 126 -6.66 -8.92 5.34
C LEU A 126 -7.99 -9.58 4.99
N VAL A 127 -9.09 -8.98 5.39
CA VAL A 127 -10.43 -9.40 4.98
C VAL A 127 -10.56 -9.09 3.49
N VAL A 128 -10.71 -10.12 2.66
CA VAL A 128 -10.85 -10.00 1.21
C VAL A 128 -12.30 -10.24 0.83
N THR A 129 -12.91 -9.30 0.13
CA THR A 129 -14.27 -9.42 -0.42
C THR A 129 -14.24 -9.26 -1.94
N HIS A 130 -15.07 -10.00 -2.66
CA HIS A 130 -15.24 -9.85 -4.10
C HIS A 130 -16.59 -9.23 -4.44
N GLY A 131 -16.71 -8.68 -5.65
CA GLY A 131 -18.01 -8.30 -6.19
C GLY A 131 -18.99 -9.47 -6.25
N ASN A 132 -20.28 -9.18 -6.08
CA ASN A 132 -21.32 -10.20 -6.00
C ASN A 132 -21.58 -10.93 -7.34
N ASN A 133 -21.09 -10.38 -8.46
CA ASN A 133 -21.36 -10.91 -9.80
C ASN A 133 -20.27 -11.92 -10.23
N TRP A 134 -20.68 -12.97 -10.94
CA TRP A 134 -19.77 -14.02 -11.42
C TRP A 134 -18.65 -13.47 -12.33
N PHE A 135 -18.95 -12.41 -13.09
CA PHE A 135 -17.98 -11.74 -13.96
C PHE A 135 -16.86 -11.06 -13.15
N ASN A 136 -17.18 -10.43 -12.02
CA ASN A 136 -16.19 -9.79 -11.13
C ASN A 136 -15.24 -10.84 -10.54
N ARG A 137 -15.77 -12.01 -10.16
CA ARG A 137 -14.97 -13.15 -9.68
C ARG A 137 -14.04 -13.71 -10.77
N LEU A 138 -14.52 -13.77 -12.01
CA LEU A 138 -13.69 -14.16 -13.15
C LEU A 138 -12.54 -13.17 -13.39
N LEU A 139 -12.84 -11.87 -13.41
CA LEU A 139 -11.82 -10.82 -13.54
C LEU A 139 -10.81 -10.86 -12.40
N ALA A 140 -11.27 -11.05 -11.16
CA ALA A 140 -10.39 -11.21 -10.01
C ALA A 140 -9.44 -12.39 -10.18
N LYS A 141 -9.95 -13.54 -10.65
CA LYS A 141 -9.14 -14.73 -10.91
C LYS A 141 -8.13 -14.52 -12.04
N ILE A 142 -8.52 -13.90 -13.15
CA ILE A 142 -7.65 -13.61 -14.30
C ILE A 142 -6.57 -12.59 -13.90
N GLY A 143 -6.95 -11.57 -13.13
CA GLY A 143 -6.03 -10.56 -12.60
C GLY A 143 -5.12 -11.05 -11.49
N GLY A 144 -5.21 -12.33 -11.09
CA GLY A 144 -4.40 -12.89 -10.01
C GLY A 144 -4.70 -12.31 -8.64
N LEU A 145 -5.89 -11.72 -8.44
CA LEU A 145 -6.29 -11.14 -7.17
C LEU A 145 -6.45 -12.21 -6.08
N PRO A 146 -6.30 -11.84 -4.79
CA PRO A 146 -6.48 -12.76 -3.67
C PRO A 146 -7.86 -13.40 -3.69
N LYS A 147 -7.98 -14.63 -3.16
CA LYS A 147 -9.29 -15.29 -3.01
C LYS A 147 -10.10 -14.57 -1.94
N GLU A 148 -11.43 -14.56 -2.09
CA GLU A 148 -12.34 -14.08 -1.06
C GLU A 148 -12.11 -14.86 0.25
N ASN A 149 -11.90 -14.12 1.34
CA ASN A 149 -11.61 -14.67 2.66
C ASN A 149 -12.11 -13.69 3.73
N LEU A 150 -13.34 -13.92 4.19
CA LEU A 150 -13.99 -13.10 5.22
C LEU A 150 -13.37 -13.27 6.60
N LYS A 151 -12.63 -14.36 6.83
CA LYS A 151 -11.91 -14.61 8.09
C LYS A 151 -10.55 -13.91 8.15
N GLY A 152 -10.10 -13.34 7.03
CA GLY A 152 -8.78 -12.74 6.87
C GLY A 152 -7.82 -13.69 6.16
N ALA A 153 -7.36 -13.31 4.98
CA ALA A 153 -6.24 -13.95 4.31
C ALA A 153 -4.94 -13.61 5.02
N GLU A 154 -4.07 -14.59 5.23
CA GLU A 154 -2.73 -14.35 5.74
C GLU A 154 -1.92 -13.67 4.64
N VAL A 155 -1.35 -12.50 4.96
CA VAL A 155 -0.58 -11.69 4.02
C VAL A 155 0.82 -11.50 4.56
N THR A 156 1.82 -11.87 3.75
CA THR A 156 3.22 -11.48 3.96
C THR A 156 3.66 -10.60 2.81
N VAL A 157 4.33 -9.49 3.12
CA VAL A 157 4.89 -8.56 2.13
C VAL A 157 6.36 -8.35 2.40
N THR A 158 7.17 -8.45 1.35
CA THR A 158 8.59 -8.11 1.37
C THR A 158 8.89 -7.14 0.24
N VAL A 159 9.93 -6.33 0.43
CA VAL A 159 10.33 -5.29 -0.51
C VAL A 159 11.76 -5.56 -0.97
N ASP A 160 11.91 -5.72 -2.28
CA ASP A 160 13.19 -5.85 -2.97
C ASP A 160 13.64 -4.45 -3.38
N GLU A 161 14.50 -3.86 -2.56
CA GLU A 161 14.95 -2.46 -2.67
C GLU A 161 15.64 -2.18 -4.00
N GLU A 162 16.53 -3.08 -4.44
CA GLU A 162 17.33 -2.92 -5.64
C GLU A 162 16.46 -2.85 -6.90
N GLN A 163 15.45 -3.70 -6.96
CA GLN A 163 14.56 -3.78 -8.12
C GLN A 163 13.37 -2.80 -8.03
N GLY A 164 13.07 -2.32 -6.82
CA GLY A 164 11.83 -1.61 -6.51
C GLY A 164 10.61 -2.50 -6.68
N VAL A 165 10.72 -3.76 -6.25
CA VAL A 165 9.68 -4.79 -6.41
C VAL A 165 9.08 -5.14 -5.06
N TRP A 166 7.76 -5.08 -4.98
CA TRP A 166 6.99 -5.54 -3.83
C TRP A 166 6.53 -6.97 -4.08
N LYS A 167 6.91 -7.89 -3.21
CA LYS A 167 6.51 -9.29 -3.26
C LYS A 167 5.47 -9.52 -2.15
N ARG A 168 4.27 -9.92 -2.53
CA ARG A 168 3.15 -10.17 -1.62
C ARG A 168 2.76 -11.63 -1.71
N LYS A 169 2.45 -12.26 -0.58
CA LYS A 169 1.96 -13.62 -0.52
C LYS A 169 0.64 -13.64 0.23
N PHE A 170 -0.45 -14.00 -0.45
CA PHE A 170 -1.80 -14.11 0.10
C PHE A 170 -2.20 -15.58 0.15
N ASP A 171 -2.38 -16.15 1.36
CA ASP A 171 -2.72 -17.56 1.54
C ASP A 171 -1.87 -18.51 0.66
N GLY A 172 -0.56 -18.25 0.62
CA GLY A 172 0.37 -19.04 -0.20
C GLY A 172 0.60 -18.55 -1.63
N ARG A 173 -0.27 -17.71 -2.19
CA ARG A 173 -0.17 -17.21 -3.58
C ARG A 173 0.67 -15.95 -3.68
N GLU A 174 1.67 -15.98 -4.54
CA GLU A 174 2.56 -14.83 -4.76
C GLU A 174 2.00 -13.83 -5.77
N MET A 175 2.22 -12.56 -5.49
CA MET A 175 1.85 -11.41 -6.29
C MET A 175 2.98 -10.38 -6.23
N ASN A 176 3.63 -10.13 -7.36
CA ASN A 176 4.78 -9.24 -7.45
C ASN A 176 4.45 -8.00 -8.26
N SER A 177 4.67 -6.82 -7.70
CA SER A 177 4.50 -5.56 -8.43
C SER A 177 5.77 -4.72 -8.40
N LYS A 178 5.94 -3.87 -9.41
CA LYS A 178 7.10 -3.00 -9.56
C LYS A 178 6.68 -1.54 -9.49
N TRP A 179 7.39 -0.75 -8.70
CA TRP A 179 7.13 0.68 -8.52
C TRP A 179 8.16 1.53 -9.27
N GLU A 180 7.68 2.49 -10.04
CA GLU A 180 8.48 3.40 -10.86
C GLU A 180 7.88 4.81 -10.91
N ILE A 181 8.67 5.78 -11.35
CA ILE A 181 8.20 7.14 -11.64
C ILE A 181 8.06 7.28 -13.14
N TRP A 182 6.88 7.64 -13.63
CA TRP A 182 6.67 8.00 -15.03
C TRP A 182 6.40 9.50 -15.12
N LYS A 183 7.44 10.24 -15.54
CA LYS A 183 7.32 11.67 -15.84
C LYS A 183 6.69 11.84 -17.22
N SER A 184 5.70 12.72 -17.33
CA SER A 184 5.24 13.09 -18.65
C SER A 184 6.30 13.91 -19.39
N ARG A 185 6.25 13.85 -20.73
CA ARG A 185 7.10 14.65 -21.62
C ARG A 185 6.56 16.06 -21.82
N ASN A 186 5.25 16.23 -21.66
CA ASN A 186 4.60 17.53 -21.80
C ASN A 186 4.44 18.15 -20.41
N GLU A 187 4.76 19.43 -20.28
CA GLU A 187 4.57 20.18 -19.02
C GLU A 187 3.10 20.23 -18.57
N SER A 188 2.16 20.08 -19.51
CA SER A 188 0.72 20.05 -19.22
C SER A 188 0.22 18.73 -18.63
N ASP A 189 1.00 17.66 -18.72
CA ASP A 189 0.58 16.33 -18.31
C ASP A 189 1.06 16.00 -16.90
N GLU A 190 0.17 15.46 -16.07
CA GLU A 190 0.52 15.01 -14.74
C GLU A 190 1.58 13.88 -14.80
N SER A 191 2.53 13.92 -13.89
CA SER A 191 3.51 12.84 -13.69
C SER A 191 2.99 11.89 -12.60
N TYR A 192 3.25 10.59 -12.74
CA TYR A 192 2.62 9.56 -11.91
C TYR A 192 3.65 8.69 -11.20
N VAL A 193 3.29 8.24 -10.00
CA VAL A 193 3.85 7.01 -9.43
C VAL A 193 3.15 5.85 -10.11
N VAL A 194 3.91 4.90 -10.66
CA VAL A 194 3.36 3.79 -11.43
C VAL A 194 3.66 2.47 -10.74
N GLU A 195 2.62 1.68 -10.46
CA GLU A 195 2.74 0.29 -10.05
C GLU A 195 2.39 -0.62 -11.23
N SER A 196 3.30 -1.53 -11.58
CA SER A 196 3.11 -2.52 -12.64
C SER A 196 2.91 -3.92 -12.06
N PHE A 197 1.89 -4.63 -12.53
CA PHE A 197 1.61 -6.03 -12.20
C PHE A 197 1.29 -6.81 -13.48
N GLY A 198 2.22 -7.65 -13.92
CA GLY A 198 2.09 -8.41 -15.17
C GLY A 198 1.90 -7.47 -16.38
N PRO A 199 0.82 -7.63 -17.19
CA PRO A 199 0.57 -6.77 -18.35
C PRO A 199 -0.06 -5.42 -17.99
N PHE A 200 -0.41 -5.20 -16.73
CA PHE A 200 -1.10 -4.00 -16.26
C PHE A 200 -0.12 -3.03 -15.61
N ALA A 201 -0.34 -1.73 -15.82
CA ALA A 201 0.31 -0.67 -15.07
C ALA A 201 -0.73 0.36 -14.63
N PHE A 202 -0.59 0.86 -13.40
CA PHE A 202 -1.52 1.78 -12.77
C PHE A 202 -0.76 3.01 -12.30
N GLY A 203 -1.21 4.18 -12.72
CA GLY A 203 -0.68 5.49 -12.36
C GLY A 203 -1.49 6.09 -11.22
N PHE A 204 -0.78 6.52 -10.19
CA PHE A 204 -1.34 7.06 -8.96
C PHE A 204 -0.82 8.47 -8.68
N LYS A 205 -1.69 9.22 -8.02
CA LYS A 205 -1.30 10.36 -7.19
C LYS A 205 -1.33 9.90 -5.72
N LEU A 206 -0.26 10.18 -4.98
CA LEU A 206 -0.22 9.89 -3.55
C LEU A 206 -0.66 11.16 -2.80
N ASN A 207 -1.64 11.04 -1.91
CA ASN A 207 -2.07 12.16 -1.07
C ASN A 207 -1.73 11.86 0.40
N PRO A 208 -1.09 12.78 1.13
CA PRO A 208 -0.81 12.57 2.55
C PRO A 208 -2.11 12.52 3.36
N ILE A 209 -2.14 11.66 4.38
CA ILE A 209 -3.24 11.57 5.34
C ILE A 209 -2.75 12.16 6.67
N TYR A 210 -3.47 13.14 7.17
CA TYR A 210 -3.18 13.81 8.43
C TYR A 210 -4.05 13.26 9.57
N GLY A 211 -3.50 13.13 10.76
CA GLY A 211 -4.24 12.69 11.93
C GLY A 211 -3.37 12.61 13.18
N LYS A 212 -3.90 11.93 14.21
CA LYS A 212 -3.19 11.67 15.46
C LYS A 212 -2.85 10.18 15.52
N LEU A 213 -1.57 9.87 15.69
CA LEU A 213 -1.18 8.50 16.00
C LEU A 213 -1.70 8.18 17.40
N THR A 214 -2.45 7.09 17.55
CA THR A 214 -2.85 6.61 18.87
C THR A 214 -1.63 5.88 19.43
N GLU A 215 -0.58 6.62 19.77
CA GLU A 215 0.46 6.05 20.62
C GLU A 215 -0.24 5.64 21.91
N GLU A 216 0.03 4.41 22.37
CA GLU A 216 -0.47 3.92 23.65
C GLU A 216 -0.14 5.00 24.68
N ILE A 217 -1.15 5.77 25.07
CA ILE A 217 -1.02 6.79 26.09
C ILE A 217 -0.54 6.01 27.30
N ASP A 218 0.75 6.11 27.62
CA ASP A 218 1.32 5.57 28.84
C ASP A 218 0.46 6.12 29.97
N GLN A 219 -0.51 5.33 30.44
CA GLN A 219 -1.56 5.74 31.39
C GLN A 219 -0.96 6.16 32.74
N ASN A 220 0.35 6.07 32.89
CA ASN A 220 1.11 6.46 34.06
C ASN A 220 1.60 7.92 34.03
N ALA A 221 1.40 8.67 32.94
CA ALA A 221 2.05 9.98 32.76
C ALA A 221 1.14 11.22 32.93
N THR A 222 -0.14 11.11 33.32
CA THR A 222 -1.03 12.30 33.27
C THR A 222 -1.92 12.47 34.49
N SER A 223 -1.45 13.26 35.46
CA SER A 223 -2.31 13.81 36.51
C SER A 223 -2.26 15.33 36.69
N ASN A 224 -1.38 16.13 36.04
CA ASN A 224 -1.23 17.55 36.43
C ASN A 224 -1.04 18.61 35.30
N LYS A 225 -1.57 18.44 34.08
CA LYS A 225 -1.54 19.53 33.08
C LYS A 225 -2.90 19.74 32.42
N SER A 226 -3.70 20.62 33.01
CA SER A 226 -5.10 20.85 32.63
C SER A 226 -5.32 22.00 31.65
N ASP A 227 -4.39 22.94 31.47
CA ASP A 227 -4.78 24.26 30.91
C ASP A 227 -4.03 24.74 29.64
N GLU A 228 -3.17 23.92 29.03
CA GLU A 228 -2.59 24.22 27.70
C GLU A 228 -3.33 23.44 26.60
N ILE A 229 -4.52 23.93 26.27
CA ILE A 229 -5.37 23.43 25.20
C ILE A 229 -4.88 23.94 23.83
N GLN A 230 -4.33 22.99 23.06
CA GLN A 230 -4.73 22.66 21.68
C GLN A 230 -4.27 23.55 20.51
N GLN A 231 -2.98 23.50 20.21
CA GLN A 231 -2.54 23.26 18.82
C GLN A 231 -1.83 21.92 18.77
N GLN A 232 -2.60 20.84 18.91
CA GLN A 232 -2.06 19.51 18.67
C GLN A 232 -1.80 19.40 17.16
N GLU A 233 -0.55 19.59 16.77
CA GLU A 233 -0.08 19.53 15.40
C GLU A 233 -0.62 18.26 14.73
N GLN A 234 -1.32 18.43 13.61
CA GLN A 234 -1.75 17.28 12.83
C GLN A 234 -0.50 16.68 12.16
N HIS A 235 -0.15 15.45 12.52
CA HIS A 235 0.98 14.75 11.91
C HIS A 235 0.51 13.94 10.70
N ILE A 236 1.42 13.69 9.76
CA ILE A 236 1.15 12.81 8.63
C ILE A 236 1.25 11.37 9.14
N ILE A 237 0.13 10.66 9.08
CA ILE A 237 0.00 9.30 9.60
C ILE A 237 -0.11 8.27 8.47
N GLY A 238 -0.12 8.68 7.21
CA GLY A 238 -0.24 7.74 6.11
C GLY A 238 -0.40 8.43 4.76
N PHE A 239 -0.86 7.65 3.78
CA PHE A 239 -1.16 8.17 2.46
C PHE A 239 -2.28 7.39 1.77
N GLU A 240 -2.95 8.08 0.86
CA GLU A 240 -3.95 7.55 -0.06
C GLU A 240 -3.35 7.41 -1.46
N HIS A 241 -3.64 6.30 -2.13
CA HIS A 241 -3.41 6.10 -3.55
C HIS A 241 -4.67 6.49 -4.31
N SER A 242 -4.66 7.65 -4.98
CA SER A 242 -5.71 8.00 -5.92
C SER A 242 -5.34 7.54 -7.32
N PHE A 243 -6.14 6.64 -7.86
CA PHE A 243 -5.99 6.19 -9.25
C PHE A 243 -6.17 7.35 -10.23
N ARG A 244 -5.34 7.36 -11.29
CA ARG A 244 -5.41 8.34 -12.38
C ARG A 244 -5.49 7.69 -13.74
N LYS A 245 -4.68 6.66 -13.99
CA LYS A 245 -4.53 6.11 -15.33
C LYS A 245 -4.13 4.64 -15.30
N MET A 246 -4.65 3.87 -16.24
CA MET A 246 -4.30 2.46 -16.42
C MET A 246 -3.70 2.26 -17.81
N TRP A 247 -2.72 1.37 -17.89
CA TRP A 247 -2.17 0.87 -19.15
C TRP A 247 -2.27 -0.65 -19.19
N PHE A 248 -2.49 -1.17 -20.40
CA PHE A 248 -2.44 -2.59 -20.71
C PHE A 248 -1.44 -2.79 -21.84
N PHE A 249 -0.37 -3.56 -21.61
CA PHE A 249 0.77 -3.67 -22.52
C PHE A 249 1.32 -2.30 -23.00
N ASN A 250 1.45 -1.34 -22.07
CA ASN A 250 1.87 0.05 -22.33
C ASN A 250 0.92 0.88 -23.19
N VAL A 251 -0.26 0.37 -23.54
CA VAL A 251 -1.31 1.12 -24.23
C VAL A 251 -2.27 1.71 -23.19
N PRO A 252 -2.55 3.02 -23.19
CA PRO A 252 -3.48 3.62 -22.24
C PRO A 252 -4.88 3.03 -22.42
N VAL A 253 -5.48 2.61 -21.31
CA VAL A 253 -6.84 2.06 -21.28
C VAL A 253 -7.84 3.22 -21.17
N PRO A 254 -8.92 3.26 -21.98
CA PRO A 254 -9.98 4.24 -21.81
C PRO A 254 -10.57 4.20 -20.39
N ALA A 255 -10.87 5.37 -19.82
CA ALA A 255 -11.28 5.48 -18.41
C ALA A 255 -12.48 4.58 -18.04
N MET A 256 -13.45 4.42 -18.95
CA MET A 256 -14.63 3.56 -18.75
C MET A 256 -14.27 2.07 -18.59
N LEU A 257 -13.17 1.62 -19.19
CA LEU A 257 -12.68 0.23 -19.13
C LEU A 257 -11.55 0.04 -18.11
N ALA A 258 -11.07 1.13 -17.53
CA ALA A 258 -9.98 1.06 -16.57
C ALA A 258 -10.44 0.41 -15.26
N LEU A 259 -9.54 -0.34 -14.64
CA LEU A 259 -9.65 -0.74 -13.24
C LEU A 259 -9.07 0.38 -12.40
N ASP A 260 -9.79 0.75 -11.35
CA ASP A 260 -9.41 1.72 -10.34
C ASP A 260 -9.01 0.98 -9.06
N PRO A 261 -7.71 0.76 -8.80
CA PRO A 261 -7.17 0.17 -7.57
C PRO A 261 -6.83 1.25 -6.51
N SER A 262 -7.76 2.14 -6.18
CA SER A 262 -7.55 3.14 -5.13
C SER A 262 -7.53 2.52 -3.73
N GLY A 263 -6.86 3.19 -2.80
CA GLY A 263 -6.71 2.66 -1.43
C GLY A 263 -5.93 3.59 -0.52
N LYS A 264 -5.72 3.17 0.73
CA LYS A 264 -4.97 3.94 1.72
C LYS A 264 -4.17 3.04 2.65
N SER A 265 -3.07 3.60 3.14
CA SER A 265 -2.24 3.03 4.19
C SER A 265 -2.14 4.05 5.32
N VAL A 266 -2.60 3.70 6.52
CA VAL A 266 -2.71 4.61 7.67
C VAL A 266 -2.07 3.96 8.90
N CYS A 267 -1.03 4.57 9.45
CA CYS A 267 -0.38 4.12 10.67
C CYS A 267 -1.38 4.09 11.83
N VAL A 268 -1.41 2.95 12.52
CA VAL A 268 -2.20 2.75 13.74
C VAL A 268 -1.31 2.96 14.96
N ASN A 269 -0.06 2.50 14.88
CA ASN A 269 0.98 2.72 15.88
C ASN A 269 2.36 2.77 15.19
N SER A 270 3.43 2.72 15.98
CA SER A 270 4.81 2.82 15.48
C SER A 270 5.23 1.71 14.52
N ARG A 271 4.57 0.54 14.54
CA ARG A 271 4.96 -0.63 13.72
C ARG A 271 3.85 -1.20 12.85
N SER A 272 2.62 -0.75 13.04
CA SER A 272 1.45 -1.31 12.37
C SER A 272 0.64 -0.23 11.67
N TRP A 273 0.05 -0.59 10.53
CA TRP A 273 -0.81 0.28 9.76
C TRP A 273 -2.03 -0.48 9.25
N TYR A 274 -3.14 0.24 9.17
CA TYR A 274 -4.31 -0.18 8.46
C TYR A 274 -4.06 -0.02 6.96
N VAL A 275 -4.32 -1.07 6.21
CA VAL A 275 -4.33 -1.06 4.75
C VAL A 275 -5.75 -1.27 4.27
N GLU A 276 -6.13 -0.53 3.23
CA GLU A 276 -7.36 -0.72 2.49
C GLU A 276 -7.09 -0.53 1.02
N VAL A 277 -7.52 -1.48 0.21
CA VAL A 277 -7.44 -1.40 -1.25
C VAL A 277 -8.79 -1.79 -1.82
N ASN A 278 -9.27 -0.97 -2.73
CA ASN A 278 -10.53 -1.15 -3.44
C ASN A 278 -10.23 -1.16 -4.93
N ILE A 279 -10.49 -2.28 -5.58
CA ILE A 279 -10.36 -2.47 -7.02
C ILE A 279 -11.76 -2.45 -7.61
N SER A 280 -12.06 -1.41 -8.38
CA SER A 280 -13.37 -1.21 -9.01
C SER A 280 -13.24 -0.92 -10.50
N ASN A 281 -14.36 -0.99 -11.22
CA ASN A 281 -14.45 -0.49 -12.59
C ASN A 281 -15.78 0.28 -12.74
N PRO A 282 -15.82 1.39 -13.51
CA PRO A 282 -16.99 2.24 -13.61
C PRO A 282 -18.28 1.52 -14.08
N LEU A 283 -18.16 0.47 -14.91
CA LEU A 283 -19.31 -0.23 -15.48
C LEU A 283 -19.83 -1.37 -14.61
N ILE A 284 -18.93 -2.07 -13.90
CA ILE A 284 -19.26 -3.32 -13.19
C ILE A 284 -19.16 -3.20 -11.66
N GLY A 285 -18.78 -2.03 -11.16
CA GLY A 285 -18.64 -1.74 -9.73
C GLY A 285 -17.40 -2.38 -9.11
N THR A 286 -17.49 -2.75 -7.84
CA THR A 286 -16.37 -3.34 -7.07
C THR A 286 -16.05 -4.75 -7.56
N ILE A 287 -14.79 -4.97 -7.91
CA ILE A 287 -14.26 -6.27 -8.32
C ILE A 287 -13.71 -7.02 -7.10
N CYS A 288 -12.86 -6.35 -6.34
CA CYS A 288 -12.20 -6.88 -5.16
C CYS A 288 -11.92 -5.75 -4.18
N SER A 289 -12.10 -5.99 -2.89
CA SER A 289 -11.62 -5.12 -1.82
C SER A 289 -10.85 -5.96 -0.82
N TYR A 290 -9.80 -5.40 -0.24
CA TYR A 290 -9.18 -6.01 0.93
C TYR A 290 -8.77 -4.95 1.94
N LYS A 291 -8.96 -5.27 3.22
CA LYS A 291 -8.64 -4.37 4.33
C LYS A 291 -8.22 -5.12 5.58
N GLY A 292 -7.36 -4.51 6.38
CA GLY A 292 -6.89 -5.09 7.63
C GLY A 292 -5.67 -4.38 8.18
N ILE A 293 -5.07 -4.96 9.21
CA ILE A 293 -3.84 -4.44 9.83
C ILE A 293 -2.65 -5.22 9.32
N MET A 294 -1.61 -4.49 8.94
CA MET A 294 -0.27 -5.00 8.65
C MET A 294 0.68 -4.53 9.75
N THR A 295 1.62 -5.38 10.13
CA THR A 295 2.65 -5.09 11.13
C THR A 295 4.03 -5.37 10.54
N ALA A 296 4.93 -4.40 10.64
CA ALA A 296 6.34 -4.58 10.28
C ALA A 296 7.06 -5.42 11.35
N GLU A 297 7.68 -6.49 10.90
CA GLU A 297 8.49 -7.41 11.69
C GLU A 297 9.92 -7.44 11.14
N LYS A 298 10.87 -7.74 12.03
CA LYS A 298 12.24 -8.05 11.63
C LYS A 298 12.27 -9.49 11.13
N MET A 299 12.95 -9.74 10.01
CA MET A 299 13.17 -11.09 9.49
C MET A 299 14.14 -11.88 10.36
#